data_AF-C8W309-F1
#
_entry.id   AF-C8W309-F1
#
_cell.length_a   1.000
_cell.length_b   1.000
_cell.length_c   1.000
_cell.angle_alpha   90.00
_cell.angle_beta   90.00
_cell.angle_gamma   90.00
#
_symmetry.space_group_name_H-M   'P 1'
#
loop_
_entity.id
_entity.type
_entity.pdbx_description
1 polymer ?
#
loop_
_entity_poly.entity_id
_entity_poly.type
_entity_poly.pdbx_seq_one_letter_code
_entity_poly.pdbx_strand_id
1 'polypeptide(L)'
;MLFLLSGLASACIAWCINYLLFQLLINKSKAVLAAPVVEELSKTLIAINLGASILYTHLVFGLVEAVWDIRNSHKLGLTAAWMSVGGHAVFGLSAQIIYMNQQKILYSVAAGLIIHLIWNRMIYRLVINNN
;
A
#
# COMPACT_ATOMS: atom_id res chain seq x y z
N MET A 1 -12.91 -14.92 -0.43
CA MET A 1 -12.91 -14.83 -1.92
C MET A 1 -12.87 -13.38 -2.41
N LEU A 2 -13.78 -12.51 -1.98
CA LEU A 2 -13.83 -11.11 -2.44
C LEU A 2 -12.57 -10.29 -2.13
N PHE A 3 -11.85 -10.59 -1.04
CA PHE A 3 -10.59 -9.91 -0.71
C PHE A 3 -9.45 -10.21 -1.72
N LEU A 4 -9.46 -11.37 -2.39
CA LEU A 4 -8.47 -11.68 -3.43
C LEU A 4 -8.70 -10.79 -4.64
N LEU A 5 -9.96 -10.74 -5.11
CA LEU A 5 -10.35 -9.87 -6.22
C LEU A 5 -10.09 -8.41 -5.88
N SER A 6 -10.48 -7.98 -4.69
CA SER A 6 -10.26 -6.62 -4.18
C SER A 6 -8.77 -6.26 -4.20
N GLY A 7 -7.91 -7.09 -3.59
CA GLY A 7 -6.48 -6.81 -3.51
C GLY A 7 -5.79 -6.76 -4.86
N LEU A 8 -6.12 -7.70 -5.76
CA LEU A 8 -5.59 -7.71 -7.13
C LEU A 8 -6.09 -6.51 -7.94
N ALA A 9 -7.37 -6.17 -7.85
CA ALA A 9 -7.94 -5.00 -8.52
C ALA A 9 -7.30 -3.69 -8.00
N SER A 10 -7.15 -3.55 -6.69
CA SER A 10 -6.46 -2.42 -6.08
C SER A 10 -5.02 -2.32 -6.56
N ALA A 11 -4.28 -3.43 -6.65
CA ALA A 11 -2.90 -3.45 -7.15
C ALA A 11 -2.82 -2.99 -8.61
N CYS A 12 -3.70 -3.50 -9.48
CA CYS A 12 -3.77 -3.06 -10.87
C CYS A 12 -4.10 -1.57 -11.00
N ILE A 13 -5.10 -1.08 -10.27
CA ILE A 13 -5.53 0.32 -10.33
C ILE A 13 -4.44 1.25 -9.79
N ALA A 14 -3.85 0.92 -8.63
CA ALA A 14 -2.77 1.69 -8.05
C ALA A 14 -1.56 1.73 -8.98
N TRP A 15 -1.19 0.61 -9.59
CA TRP A 15 -0.10 0.58 -10.56
C TRP A 15 -0.38 1.46 -11.78
N CYS A 16 -1.57 1.37 -12.38
CA CYS A 16 -1.95 2.21 -13.51
C CYS A 16 -1.91 3.71 -13.16
N ILE A 17 -2.50 4.10 -12.02
CA ILE A 17 -2.53 5.50 -11.60
C ILE A 17 -1.12 5.99 -11.25
N ASN A 18 -0.34 5.21 -10.50
CA ASN A 18 1.03 5.57 -10.14
C ASN A 18 1.93 5.69 -11.37
N TYR A 19 1.75 4.82 -12.36
CA TYR A 19 2.42 4.92 -13.65
C TYR A 19 2.07 6.24 -14.36
N LEU A 20 0.78 6.58 -14.46
CA LEU A 20 0.35 7.85 -15.06
C LEU A 20 0.89 9.06 -14.29
N LEU A 21 0.83 9.04 -12.95
CA LEU A 21 1.38 10.10 -12.11
C LEU A 21 2.89 10.28 -12.35
N PHE A 22 3.63 9.18 -12.49
CA PHE A 22 5.06 9.23 -12.77
C PHE A 22 5.37 9.84 -14.15
N GLN A 23 4.51 9.60 -15.15
CA GLN A 23 4.67 10.18 -16.49
C GLN A 23 4.23 11.64 -16.56
N LEU A 24 3.19 12.03 -15.81
CA LEU A 24 2.60 13.38 -15.86
C LEU A 24 3.33 14.38 -14.96
N LEU A 25 3.90 13.93 -13.84
CA LEU A 25 4.57 14.82 -12.89
C LEU A 25 6.02 15.07 -13.31
N ILE A 26 6.33 16.34 -13.60
CA ILE A 26 7.69 16.81 -13.91
C ILE A 26 8.68 16.43 -12.79
N ASN A 27 8.21 16.43 -11.53
CA ASN A 27 9.03 16.08 -10.37
C ASN A 27 8.69 14.67 -9.87
N LYS A 28 9.57 13.71 -10.18
CA LYS A 28 9.46 12.31 -9.78
C LYS A 28 9.35 12.11 -8.27
N SER A 29 9.96 12.98 -7.46
CA SER A 29 9.85 12.92 -5.99
C SER A 29 8.43 13.20 -5.50
N LYS A 30 7.67 14.04 -6.22
CA LYS A 30 6.25 14.27 -5.91
C LYS A 30 5.40 13.05 -6.25
N ALA A 31 5.73 12.33 -7.33
CA ALA A 31 5.05 11.08 -7.69
C ALA A 31 5.23 10.01 -6.60
N VAL A 32 6.44 9.89 -6.03
CA VAL A 32 6.72 8.96 -4.92
C VAL A 32 5.92 9.30 -3.66
N LEU A 33 5.71 10.59 -3.36
CA LEU A 33 4.88 11.01 -2.23
C LEU A 33 3.38 10.80 -2.47
N ALA A 34 2.93 10.85 -3.73
CA ALA A 34 1.53 10.65 -4.10
C ALA A 34 1.13 9.17 -4.14
N ALA A 35 2.08 8.27 -4.43
CA ALA A 35 1.81 6.83 -4.58
C ALA A 35 1.11 6.20 -3.36
N PRO A 36 1.57 6.40 -2.10
CA PRO A 36 0.87 5.85 -0.93
C PRO A 36 -0.59 6.31 -0.81
N VAL A 37 -0.91 7.54 -1.24
CA VAL A 37 -2.29 8.06 -1.20
C VAL A 37 -3.19 7.26 -2.13
N VAL A 38 -2.73 7.03 -3.37
CA VAL A 38 -3.45 6.25 -4.38
C VAL A 38 -3.66 4.82 -3.91
N GLU A 39 -2.64 4.21 -3.32
CA GLU A 39 -2.67 2.84 -2.86
C GLU A 39 -3.67 2.64 -1.72
N GLU A 40 -3.59 3.47 -0.67
CA GLU A 40 -4.49 3.38 0.49
C GLU A 40 -5.95 3.65 0.13
N LEU A 41 -6.18 4.64 -0.75
CA LEU A 41 -7.51 4.88 -1.32
C LEU A 41 -8.01 3.66 -2.08
N SER A 42 -7.20 3.11 -2.99
CA SER A 42 -7.60 1.99 -3.85
C SER A 42 -7.90 0.74 -3.03
N LYS A 43 -7.06 0.39 -2.06
CA LYS A 43 -7.26 -0.79 -1.20
C LYS A 43 -8.50 -0.66 -0.33
N THR A 44 -8.66 0.48 0.33
CA THR A 44 -9.74 0.69 1.30
C THR A 44 -11.09 0.87 0.61
N LEU A 45 -11.18 1.69 -0.44
CA LEU A 45 -12.43 1.93 -1.16
C LEU A 45 -12.95 0.67 -1.85
N ILE A 46 -12.08 -0.08 -2.52
CA ILE A 46 -12.49 -1.29 -3.24
C ILE A 46 -12.91 -2.37 -2.24
N ALA A 47 -12.17 -2.53 -1.14
CA ALA A 47 -12.55 -3.47 -0.09
C ALA A 47 -13.94 -3.17 0.46
N ILE A 48 -14.22 -1.90 0.80
CA ILE A 48 -15.51 -1.48 1.37
C ILE A 48 -16.64 -1.66 0.35
N ASN A 49 -16.46 -1.19 -0.88
CA ASN A 49 -17.51 -1.27 -1.91
C ASN A 49 -17.85 -2.72 -2.30
N LEU A 50 -16.87 -3.62 -2.27
CA LEU A 50 -17.09 -5.05 -2.53
C LEU A 50 -17.51 -5.83 -1.29
N GLY A 51 -17.63 -5.19 -0.11
CA GLY A 51 -17.90 -5.89 1.15
C GLY A 51 -16.80 -6.90 1.54
N ALA A 52 -15.56 -6.68 1.09
CA ALA A 52 -14.40 -7.49 1.41
C ALA A 52 -13.71 -7.01 2.70
N SER A 53 -12.92 -7.89 3.31
CA SER A 53 -12.05 -7.50 4.42
C SER A 53 -10.97 -6.52 3.95
N ILE A 54 -10.87 -5.39 4.66
CA ILE A 54 -9.86 -4.36 4.43
C ILE A 54 -8.46 -4.95 4.69
N LEU A 55 -8.25 -5.62 5.82
CA LEU A 55 -6.97 -6.25 6.17
C LEU A 55 -6.50 -7.24 5.10
N TYR A 56 -7.34 -8.20 4.72
CA TYR A 56 -6.93 -9.21 3.73
C TYR A 56 -6.75 -8.63 2.33
N THR A 57 -7.50 -7.57 1.98
CA THR A 57 -7.26 -6.82 0.72
C THR A 57 -5.85 -6.21 0.73
N HIS A 58 -5.45 -5.58 1.84
CA HIS A 58 -4.10 -5.01 1.96
C HIS A 58 -3.01 -6.09 1.92
N LEU A 59 -3.22 -7.23 2.58
CA LEU A 59 -2.26 -8.33 2.53
C LEU A 59 -2.06 -8.86 1.10
N VAL A 60 -3.14 -9.02 0.33
CA VAL A 60 -3.03 -9.44 -1.08
C VAL A 60 -2.28 -8.40 -1.90
N PHE A 61 -2.56 -7.11 -1.70
CA PHE A 61 -1.81 -6.03 -2.34
C PHE A 61 -0.31 -6.11 -1.98
N GLY A 62 0.02 -6.28 -0.70
CA GLY A 62 1.40 -6.41 -0.24
C GLY A 62 2.10 -7.65 -0.77
N LEU A 63 1.37 -8.75 -1.02
CA LEU A 63 1.94 -9.93 -1.70
C LEU A 63 2.30 -9.63 -3.17
N VAL A 64 1.46 -8.84 -3.87
CA VAL A 64 1.78 -8.41 -5.24
C VAL A 64 3.03 -7.54 -5.26
N GLU A 65 3.13 -6.58 -4.34
CA GLU A 65 4.34 -5.77 -4.19
C GLU A 65 5.56 -6.59 -3.78
N ALA A 66 5.43 -7.55 -2.88
CA ALA A 66 6.53 -8.41 -2.49
C ALA A 66 7.11 -9.20 -3.67
N VAL A 67 6.25 -9.71 -4.56
CA VAL A 67 6.70 -10.34 -5.82
C VAL A 67 7.43 -9.34 -6.71
N TRP A 68 6.94 -8.11 -6.79
CA TRP A 68 7.60 -7.04 -7.53
C TRP A 68 8.97 -6.69 -6.93
N ASP A 69 9.07 -6.55 -5.61
CA ASP A 69 10.29 -6.22 -4.89
C ASP A 69 11.37 -7.29 -5.04
N ILE A 70 11.01 -8.57 -4.96
CA ILE A 70 11.95 -9.68 -5.20
C ILE A 70 12.54 -9.60 -6.61
N ARG A 71 11.73 -9.23 -7.61
CA ARG A 71 12.16 -9.18 -9.02
C ARG A 71 12.99 -7.93 -9.34
N ASN A 72 12.73 -6.82 -8.66
CA ASN A 72 13.32 -5.52 -9.02
C ASN A 72 14.39 -5.03 -8.03
N SER A 73 14.46 -5.59 -6.83
CA SER A 73 15.46 -5.22 -5.83
C SER A 73 16.56 -6.29 -5.75
N HIS A 74 17.69 -6.06 -6.43
CA HIS A 74 18.80 -7.00 -6.55
C HIS A 74 19.20 -7.68 -5.22
N LYS A 75 19.91 -6.98 -4.33
CA LYS A 75 20.49 -7.57 -3.11
C LYS A 75 19.52 -7.65 -1.94
N LEU A 76 18.48 -6.81 -1.93
CA LEU A 76 17.57 -6.65 -0.80
C LEU A 76 16.16 -7.16 -1.07
N GLY A 77 15.90 -7.80 -2.22
CA GLY A 77 14.54 -8.14 -2.66
C GLY A 77 13.74 -8.99 -1.68
N LEU A 78 14.37 -9.98 -1.03
CA LEU A 78 13.66 -10.78 -0.03
C LEU A 78 13.32 -9.97 1.23
N THR A 79 14.24 -9.12 1.71
CA THR A 79 14.00 -8.24 2.84
C THR A 79 12.92 -7.20 2.52
N ALA A 80 12.98 -6.60 1.32
CA ALA A 80 11.99 -5.66 0.83
C ALA A 80 10.60 -6.31 0.76
N ALA A 81 10.50 -7.53 0.23
CA ALA A 81 9.26 -8.29 0.21
C ALA A 81 8.65 -8.51 1.59
N TRP A 82 9.45 -8.93 2.58
CA TRP A 82 8.96 -9.09 3.95
C TRP A 82 8.50 -7.76 4.56
N MET A 83 9.22 -6.67 4.28
CA MET A 83 8.85 -5.33 4.74
C MET A 83 7.58 -4.81 4.05
N SER A 84 7.35 -5.15 2.77
CA SER A 84 6.12 -4.83 2.06
C SER A 84 4.93 -5.57 2.68
N VAL A 85 4.98 -6.91 2.78
CA VAL A 85 3.87 -7.69 3.38
C VAL A 85 3.60 -7.24 4.82
N GLY A 86 4.67 -7.07 5.62
CA GLY A 86 4.57 -6.60 7.00
C GLY A 86 3.93 -5.22 7.11
N GLY A 87 4.37 -4.25 6.29
CA GLY A 87 3.81 -2.92 6.24
C GLY A 87 2.32 -2.95 5.91
N HIS A 88 1.94 -3.61 4.81
CA HIS A 88 0.53 -3.70 4.39
C HIS A 88 -0.36 -4.40 5.41
N ALA A 89 0.16 -5.37 6.17
CA ALA A 89 -0.57 -5.94 7.30
C ALA A 89 -0.92 -4.88 8.35
N VAL A 90 0.05 -4.04 8.74
CA VAL A 90 -0.15 -2.97 9.72
C VAL A 90 -1.10 -1.89 9.18
N PHE A 91 -0.96 -1.48 7.91
CA PHE A 91 -1.80 -0.45 7.30
C PHE A 91 -3.24 -0.95 7.16
N GLY A 92 -3.42 -2.19 6.69
CA GLY A 92 -4.74 -2.81 6.56
C GLY A 92 -5.42 -3.02 7.91
N LEU A 93 -4.66 -3.39 8.94
CA LEU A 93 -5.19 -3.56 10.30
C LEU A 93 -5.66 -2.22 10.88
N SER A 94 -4.87 -1.16 10.75
CA SER A 94 -5.26 0.17 11.25
C SER A 94 -6.50 0.70 10.53
N ALA A 95 -6.53 0.59 9.19
CA ALA A 95 -7.67 0.97 8.38
C ALA A 95 -8.93 0.17 8.78
N GLN A 96 -8.79 -1.14 8.99
CA GLN A 96 -9.91 -2.01 9.39
C GLN A 96 -10.46 -1.65 10.78
N ILE A 97 -9.60 -1.46 11.79
CA ILE A 97 -10.02 -1.09 13.14
C ILE A 97 -10.78 0.24 13.13
N ILE A 98 -10.26 1.24 12.41
CA ILE A 98 -10.91 2.56 12.33
C ILE A 98 -12.25 2.46 11.59
N TYR A 99 -12.32 1.69 10.51
CA TYR A 99 -13.57 1.51 9.78
C TYR A 99 -14.63 0.80 10.63
N MET A 100 -14.26 -0.27 11.33
CA MET A 100 -15.20 -1.00 12.20
C MET A 100 -15.80 -0.11 13.30
N ASN A 101 -15.01 0.79 13.88
CA ASN A 101 -15.44 1.67 14.96
C ASN A 101 -16.24 2.89 14.48
N GLN A 102 -15.87 3.48 13.36
CA GLN A 102 -16.40 4.80 12.96
C GLN A 102 -17.29 4.75 11.71
N GLN A 103 -17.19 3.68 10.91
CA GLN A 103 -17.86 3.53 9.60
C GLN A 103 -17.58 4.71 8.63
N LYS A 104 -16.49 5.45 8.86
CA LYS A 104 -16.07 6.60 8.07
C LYS A 104 -14.87 6.23 7.20
N ILE A 105 -15.13 6.13 5.89
CA ILE A 105 -14.14 5.76 4.87
C ILE A 105 -12.90 6.66 4.94
N LEU A 106 -13.09 7.98 4.98
CA LEU A 106 -11.98 8.93 4.98
C LEU A 106 -11.03 8.73 6.17
N TYR A 107 -11.55 8.37 7.34
CA TYR A 107 -10.73 8.13 8.52
C TYR A 107 -10.00 6.79 8.45
N SER A 108 -10.62 5.77 7.86
CA SER A 108 -9.97 4.48 7.59
C SER A 108 -8.78 4.65 6.63
N VAL A 109 -8.98 5.37 5.52
CA VAL A 109 -7.91 5.70 4.58
C VAL A 109 -6.82 6.52 5.25
N ALA A 110 -7.18 7.57 6.01
CA ALA A 110 -6.20 8.41 6.69
C ALA A 110 -5.35 7.61 7.69
N ALA A 111 -5.94 6.67 8.42
CA ALA A 111 -5.22 5.82 9.37
C ALA A 111 -4.21 4.89 8.68
N GLY A 112 -4.60 4.24 7.58
CA GLY A 112 -3.69 3.45 6.75
C GLY A 112 -2.55 4.32 6.20
N LEU A 113 -2.90 5.46 5.61
CA LEU A 113 -1.95 6.39 4.98
C LEU A 113 -0.92 6.98 5.93
N ILE A 114 -1.33 7.42 7.13
CA ILE A 114 -0.39 7.96 8.11
C ILE A 114 0.65 6.92 8.48
N ILE A 115 0.21 5.69 8.78
CA ILE A 115 1.13 4.60 9.13
C ILE A 115 2.02 4.23 7.93
N HIS A 116 1.45 4.19 6.72
CA HIS A 116 2.20 3.92 5.50
C HIS A 116 3.33 4.93 5.28
N LEU A 117 3.04 6.23 5.39
CA LEU A 117 4.06 7.28 5.26
C LEU A 117 5.16 7.16 6.33
N ILE A 118 4.79 6.84 7.58
CA ILE A 118 5.75 6.60 8.67
C ILE A 118 6.63 5.38 8.35
N TRP A 119 6.03 4.29 7.89
CA TRP A 119 6.72 3.06 7.51
C TRP A 119 7.73 3.30 6.41
N ASN A 120 7.33 3.95 5.32
CA ASN A 120 8.23 4.26 4.21
C ASN A 120 9.39 5.16 4.65
N ARG A 121 9.12 6.13 5.54
CA ARG A 121 10.18 6.97 6.11
C ARG A 121 11.16 6.16 6.96
N MET A 122 10.67 5.19 7.74
CA MET A 122 11.49 4.31 8.57
C MET A 122 12.36 3.39 7.70
N ILE A 123 11.77 2.69 6.73
CA ILE A 123 12.50 1.80 5.81
C ILE A 123 13.55 2.59 5.02
N TYR A 124 13.20 3.76 4.49
CA TYR A 124 14.15 4.62 3.78
C TYR A 124 15.39 4.96 4.63
N ARG A 125 15.21 5.28 5.92
CA ARG A 125 16.32 5.54 6.84
C ARG A 125 17.15 4.29 7.11
N LEU A 126 16.51 3.14 7.30
CA LEU A 126 17.21 1.87 7.54
C LEU A 126 18.04 1.43 6.34
N VAL A 127 17.55 1.66 5.12
CA VAL A 127 18.28 1.30 3.90
C VAL A 127 19.47 2.24 3.67
N ILE A 128 19.30 3.54 3.87
CA ILE A 128 20.41 4.51 3.69
C ILE A 128 21.50 4.35 4.73
N ASN A 129 21.16 4.11 5.99
CA ASN A 129 22.15 3.97 7.05
C ASN A 129 22.98 2.67 6.95
N ASN A 130 22.55 1.72 6.11
CA ASN A 130 23.23 0.44 5.90
C ASN A 130 24.02 0.37 4.58
N ASN A 131 24.07 1.45 3.79
CA ASN A 131 24.87 1.58 2.56
C ASN A 131 26.05 2.52 2.79
#